data_AF-A0A9P0AP54-F1
#
_entry.id   AF-A0A9P0AP54-F1
#
_cell.length_a   1.000
_cell.length_b   1.000
_cell.length_c   1.000
_cell.angle_alpha   90.00
_cell.angle_beta   90.00
_cell.angle_gamma   90.00
#
_symmetry.space_group_name_H-M   'P 1'
#
loop_
_entity.id
_entity.type
_entity.pdbx_description
1 polymer ?
#
loop_
_entity_poly.entity_id
_entity_poly.type
_entity_poly.pdbx_seq_one_letter_code
_entity_poly.pdbx_strand_id
1 'polypeptide(L)'
;MDSNLSDLHPDNRIKKLAEEAEPQVDFTIPARRYFRSGKEMVRMATVYYDEGKLEEAYKIYLRFSILFLDKIKGHPEFNTKNEDFKDIKEKLQTAIPRAEELKNKLLKKYKIEYEAHLQNVQRQKEQQQLKAQQRPQPVAPQMKPQSAPAERRLTAGKSDLANQVAIVPALPDDDILYPPPLTVQVPSEKPLFDRSNKPASLLNSQPLRHGLRPVIVPAKLIHEFLVLADRNTISNKETCGILAGKLSQDKLVITHLLVPEQNGTPDSCTTQNEEALFAFQDKFDLITLGWIHTHPTQTAFLSSVDLHTHCSYQLMMPEALAIVCAPRYDNYRCFCLTHDYGLRYIANCPIKNGFHPHPSEPPLFMEAEHAIVDDQSFIHVVDLRK
;
A
#
# COMPACT_ATOMS: atom_id res chain seq x y z
N MET A 1 -23.11 13.77 -12.15
CA MET A 1 -22.14 12.81 -12.71
C MET A 1 -20.83 13.51 -13.15
N ASP A 2 -20.68 14.83 -12.92
CA ASP A 2 -19.56 15.61 -13.49
C ASP A 2 -18.29 15.68 -12.64
N SER A 3 -18.31 15.27 -11.36
CA SER A 3 -17.10 15.30 -10.52
C SER A 3 -16.02 14.34 -11.02
N ASN A 4 -16.41 13.19 -11.56
CA ASN A 4 -15.49 12.14 -11.97
C ASN A 4 -14.70 12.48 -13.26
N LEU A 5 -15.22 13.38 -14.11
CA LEU A 5 -14.56 13.77 -15.37
C LEU A 5 -13.49 14.85 -15.13
N SER A 6 -13.70 15.72 -14.13
CA SER A 6 -12.72 16.71 -13.71
C SER A 6 -11.47 16.04 -13.12
N ASP A 7 -11.64 15.01 -12.29
CA ASP A 7 -10.52 14.31 -11.66
C ASP A 7 -9.65 13.53 -12.66
N LEU A 8 -10.23 13.10 -13.78
CA LEU A 8 -9.50 12.45 -14.87
C LEU A 8 -8.71 13.41 -15.77
N HIS A 9 -8.92 14.72 -15.65
CA HIS A 9 -8.23 15.71 -16.50
C HIS A 9 -6.70 15.64 -16.29
N PRO A 10 -5.89 15.67 -17.35
CA PRO A 10 -4.44 15.52 -17.26
C PRO A 10 -3.78 16.45 -16.24
N ASP A 11 -4.16 17.73 -16.25
CA ASP A 11 -3.60 18.72 -15.34
C ASP A 11 -3.99 18.48 -13.88
N ASN A 12 -5.21 18.00 -13.62
CA ASN A 12 -5.68 17.71 -12.27
C ASN A 12 -4.97 16.49 -11.69
N ARG A 13 -4.68 15.48 -12.51
CA ARG A 13 -3.88 14.31 -12.10
C ARG A 13 -2.45 14.71 -11.74
N ILE A 14 -1.80 15.52 -12.57
CA ILE A 14 -0.45 16.04 -12.26
C ILE A 14 -0.48 16.91 -10.99
N LYS A 15 -1.51 17.73 -10.81
CA LYS A 15 -1.68 18.54 -9.62
C LYS A 15 -1.83 17.69 -8.36
N LYS A 16 -2.64 16.63 -8.42
CA LYS A 16 -2.78 15.67 -7.31
C LYS A 16 -1.45 15.01 -6.95
N LEU A 17 -0.67 14.59 -7.95
CA LEU A 17 0.68 14.05 -7.70
C LEU A 17 1.60 15.10 -7.06
N ALA A 18 1.48 16.37 -7.45
CA ALA A 18 2.26 17.45 -6.84
C ALA A 18 1.86 17.72 -5.38
N GLU A 19 0.57 17.64 -5.06
CA GLU A 19 0.06 17.73 -3.68
C GLU A 19 0.55 16.54 -2.83
N GLU A 20 0.51 15.31 -3.35
CA GLU A 20 1.05 14.12 -2.67
C GLU A 20 2.58 14.21 -2.45
N ALA A 21 3.28 14.92 -3.33
CA ALA A 21 4.73 15.11 -3.25
C ALA A 21 5.14 16.16 -2.22
N GLU A 22 4.24 16.98 -1.68
CA GLU A 22 4.62 18.12 -0.83
C GLU A 22 5.32 17.65 0.48
N PRO A 23 6.58 18.05 0.72
CA PRO A 23 7.31 17.66 1.92
C PRO A 23 6.87 18.50 3.12
N GLN A 24 6.75 17.84 4.27
CA GLN A 24 6.62 18.51 5.56
C GLN A 24 7.99 18.60 6.23
N VAL A 25 8.34 19.80 6.72
CA VAL A 25 9.58 20.06 7.45
C VAL A 25 9.24 20.41 8.89
N ASP A 26 9.76 19.62 9.80
CA ASP A 26 9.77 19.86 11.23
C ASP A 26 11.12 20.47 11.65
N PHE A 27 11.09 21.69 12.19
CA PHE A 27 12.29 22.42 12.63
C PHE A 27 12.91 21.89 13.92
N THR A 28 12.26 20.93 14.60
CA THR A 28 12.87 20.22 15.74
C THR A 28 13.86 19.15 15.29
N ILE A 29 13.79 18.74 14.02
CA ILE A 29 14.68 17.74 13.43
C ILE A 29 15.91 18.46 12.85
N PRO A 30 17.15 18.09 13.20
CA PRO A 30 18.35 18.75 12.68
C PRO A 30 18.43 18.76 11.15
N ALA A 31 18.94 19.86 10.56
CA ALA A 31 19.00 20.05 9.10
C ALA A 31 19.76 18.91 8.39
N ARG A 32 20.79 18.36 9.05
CA ARG A 32 21.59 17.22 8.58
C ARG A 32 20.75 15.99 8.25
N ARG A 33 19.69 15.72 9.01
CA ARG A 33 18.82 14.57 8.80
C ARG A 33 18.05 14.70 7.48
N TYR A 34 17.59 15.90 7.14
CA TYR A 34 16.95 16.16 5.85
C TYR A 34 17.91 15.93 4.69
N PHE A 35 19.16 16.41 4.77
CA PHE A 35 20.15 16.17 3.73
C PHE A 35 20.36 14.66 3.45
N ARG A 36 20.36 13.81 4.49
CA ARG A 36 20.41 12.36 4.33
C ARG A 36 19.17 11.80 3.65
N SER A 37 17.99 12.14 4.16
CA SER A 37 16.72 11.71 3.54
C SER A 37 16.65 12.14 2.08
N GLY A 38 17.20 13.30 1.74
CA GLY A 38 17.31 13.78 0.37
C GLY A 38 18.12 12.87 -0.55
N LYS A 39 19.27 12.37 -0.09
CA LYS A 39 20.10 11.45 -0.87
C LYS A 39 19.36 10.13 -1.14
N GLU A 40 18.67 9.59 -0.13
CA GLU A 40 17.84 8.39 -0.30
C GLU A 40 16.67 8.62 -1.25
N MET A 41 15.99 9.77 -1.15
CA MET A 41 14.93 10.14 -2.09
C MET A 41 15.42 10.07 -3.54
N VAL A 42 16.61 10.60 -3.84
CA VAL A 42 17.16 10.57 -5.21
C VAL A 42 17.52 9.16 -5.66
N ARG A 43 18.07 8.31 -4.77
CA ARG A 43 18.32 6.90 -5.11
C ARG A 43 17.02 6.18 -5.42
N MET A 44 16.01 6.31 -4.56
CA MET A 44 14.69 5.72 -4.76
C MET A 44 14.00 6.22 -6.03
N ALA A 45 14.07 7.52 -6.31
CA ALA A 45 13.50 8.11 -7.51
C ALA A 45 14.19 7.61 -8.80
N THR A 46 15.50 7.34 -8.73
CA THR A 46 16.24 6.73 -9.84
C THR A 46 15.77 5.30 -10.09
N VAL A 47 15.64 4.51 -9.02
CA VAL A 47 15.08 3.16 -9.09
C VAL A 47 13.71 3.15 -9.77
N TYR A 48 12.78 4.01 -9.34
CA TYR A 48 11.44 4.07 -9.96
C TYR A 48 11.45 4.58 -11.40
N TYR A 49 12.39 5.47 -11.74
CA TYR A 49 12.55 5.96 -13.10
C TYR A 49 12.98 4.83 -14.04
N ASP A 50 13.98 4.05 -13.63
CA ASP A 50 14.52 2.95 -14.43
C ASP A 50 13.50 1.80 -14.60
N GLU A 51 12.62 1.60 -13.62
CA GLU A 51 11.49 0.65 -13.69
C GLU A 51 10.31 1.14 -14.55
N GLY A 52 10.32 2.41 -14.98
CA GLY A 52 9.17 3.00 -15.69
C GLY A 52 7.96 3.30 -14.80
N LYS A 53 8.10 3.28 -13.46
CA LYS A 53 7.08 3.76 -12.50
C LYS A 53 7.12 5.29 -12.43
N LEU A 54 6.70 5.92 -13.53
CA LEU A 54 6.89 7.35 -13.77
C LEU A 54 6.20 8.25 -12.72
N GLU A 55 5.04 7.85 -12.19
CA GLU A 55 4.28 8.62 -11.20
C GLU A 55 5.02 8.70 -9.85
N GLU A 56 5.50 7.57 -9.34
CA GLU A 56 6.26 7.50 -8.08
C GLU A 56 7.63 8.18 -8.22
N ALA A 57 8.33 7.95 -9.34
CA ALA A 57 9.56 8.64 -9.64
C ALA A 57 9.36 10.17 -9.64
N TYR A 58 8.30 10.65 -10.29
CA TYR A 58 7.96 12.07 -10.35
C TYR A 58 7.68 12.63 -8.96
N LYS A 59 6.86 11.96 -8.15
CA LYS A 59 6.54 12.40 -6.78
C LYS A 59 7.80 12.56 -5.94
N ILE A 60 8.72 11.59 -5.98
CA ILE A 60 9.93 11.65 -5.14
C ILE A 60 10.92 12.71 -5.64
N TYR A 61 11.15 12.83 -6.96
CA TYR A 61 12.00 13.91 -7.49
C TYR A 61 11.43 15.30 -7.20
N LEU A 62 10.11 15.45 -7.29
CA LEU A 62 9.43 16.71 -6.96
C LEU A 62 9.51 17.02 -5.46
N ARG A 63 9.26 16.02 -4.60
CA ARG A 63 9.41 16.14 -3.14
C ARG A 63 10.82 16.58 -2.76
N PHE A 64 11.83 15.92 -3.32
CA PHE A 64 13.25 16.29 -3.13
C PHE A 64 13.50 17.74 -3.57
N SER A 65 13.03 18.12 -4.75
CA SER A 65 13.23 19.47 -5.29
C SER A 65 12.58 20.55 -4.42
N ILE A 66 11.32 20.37 -4.01
CA ILE A 66 10.60 21.32 -3.14
C ILE A 66 11.27 21.42 -1.77
N LEU A 67 11.70 20.29 -1.20
CA LEU A 67 12.36 20.25 0.10
C LEU A 67 13.61 21.13 0.12
N PHE A 68 14.50 20.98 -0.87
CA PHE A 68 15.79 21.68 -0.88
C PHE A 68 15.80 23.04 -1.59
N LEU A 69 14.83 23.33 -2.45
CA LEU A 69 14.71 24.64 -3.10
C LEU A 69 13.88 25.64 -2.29
N ASP A 70 12.96 25.16 -1.45
CA ASP A 70 12.03 26.02 -0.72
C ASP A 70 12.03 25.72 0.78
N LYS A 71 11.47 24.58 1.19
CA LYS A 71 11.10 24.35 2.60
C LYS A 71 12.27 24.38 3.58
N ILE A 72 13.40 23.76 3.23
CA ILE A 72 14.54 23.63 4.16
C ILE A 72 15.30 24.96 4.35
N LYS A 73 15.15 25.93 3.44
CA LYS A 73 15.84 27.23 3.55
C LYS A 73 15.40 28.02 4.79
N GLY A 74 14.19 27.76 5.29
CA GLY A 74 13.68 28.33 6.54
C GLY A 74 14.23 27.68 7.81
N HIS A 75 15.02 26.61 7.70
CA HIS A 75 15.52 25.88 8.87
C HIS A 75 16.66 26.65 9.56
N PRO A 76 16.64 26.81 10.90
CA PRO A 76 17.64 27.60 11.65
C PRO A 76 19.10 27.15 11.40
N GLU A 77 19.32 25.84 11.27
CA GLU A 77 20.64 25.24 11.06
C GLU A 77 21.08 25.15 9.58
N PHE A 78 20.28 25.63 8.63
CA PHE A 78 20.57 25.47 7.20
C PHE A 78 21.77 26.32 6.72
N ASN A 79 21.92 27.52 7.26
CA ASN A 79 22.97 28.49 6.85
C ASN A 79 24.35 28.23 7.49
N THR A 80 24.46 27.28 8.41
CA THR A 80 25.75 26.89 8.98
C THR A 80 26.46 26.02 7.96
N LYS A 81 27.63 26.46 7.44
CA LYS A 81 28.43 25.81 6.38
C LYS A 81 28.29 24.27 6.38
N ASN A 82 27.40 23.75 5.54
CA ASN A 82 27.14 22.32 5.42
C ASN A 82 27.84 21.82 4.14
N GLU A 83 28.90 21.03 4.29
CA GLU A 83 29.55 20.34 3.17
C GLU A 83 28.56 19.45 2.39
N ASP A 84 27.57 18.90 3.09
CA ASP A 84 26.47 18.10 2.52
C ASP A 84 25.62 18.87 1.51
N PHE A 85 25.58 20.20 1.57
CA PHE A 85 24.82 21.00 0.61
C PHE A 85 25.43 20.94 -0.79
N LYS A 86 26.75 20.68 -0.91
CA LYS A 86 27.42 20.54 -2.20
C LYS A 86 26.89 19.33 -2.98
N ASP A 87 26.83 18.17 -2.33
CA ASP A 87 26.29 16.93 -2.92
C ASP A 87 24.80 17.09 -3.28
N ILE A 88 24.02 17.71 -2.40
CA ILE A 88 22.60 17.97 -2.65
C ILE A 88 22.40 18.92 -3.83
N LYS A 89 23.27 19.92 -4.00
CA LYS A 89 23.25 20.82 -5.15
C LYS A 89 23.55 20.08 -6.46
N GLU A 90 24.50 19.15 -6.45
CA GLU A 90 24.79 18.28 -7.60
C GLU A 90 23.59 17.39 -7.92
N LYS A 91 22.99 16.76 -6.90
CA LYS A 91 21.77 15.96 -7.07
C LYS A 91 20.59 16.80 -7.58
N LEU A 92 20.42 18.04 -7.12
CA LEU A 92 19.39 18.97 -7.64
C LEU A 92 19.56 19.25 -9.13
N GLN A 93 20.80 19.39 -9.62
CA GLN A 93 21.06 19.57 -11.05
C GLN A 93 20.61 18.38 -11.90
N THR A 94 20.57 17.18 -11.33
CA THR A 94 20.04 15.98 -12.02
C THR A 94 18.54 15.76 -11.78
N ALA A 95 18.06 16.05 -10.57
CA ALA A 95 16.69 15.81 -10.14
C ALA A 95 15.68 16.76 -10.81
N ILE A 96 16.01 18.05 -10.96
CA ILE A 96 15.10 19.04 -11.54
C ILE A 96 14.79 18.71 -13.02
N PRO A 97 15.80 18.46 -13.90
CA PRO A 97 15.52 18.07 -15.27
C PRO A 97 14.77 16.75 -15.38
N ARG A 98 15.09 15.75 -14.53
CA ARG A 98 14.35 14.48 -14.49
C ARG A 98 12.89 14.67 -14.08
N ALA A 99 12.61 15.51 -13.09
CA ALA A 99 11.24 15.83 -12.67
C ALA A 99 10.45 16.49 -13.81
N GLU A 100 11.06 17.43 -14.53
CA GLU A 100 10.44 18.11 -15.67
C GLU A 100 10.19 17.14 -16.84
N GLU A 101 11.16 16.29 -17.16
CA GLU A 101 11.03 15.24 -18.17
C GLU A 101 9.87 14.29 -17.83
N LEU A 102 9.82 13.82 -16.58
CA LEU A 102 8.77 12.95 -16.08
C LEU A 102 7.39 13.61 -16.12
N LYS A 103 7.29 14.88 -15.72
CA LYS A 103 6.05 15.66 -15.84
C LYS A 103 5.55 15.68 -17.28
N ASN A 104 6.44 15.95 -18.23
CA ASN A 104 6.10 15.97 -19.65
C ASN A 104 5.68 14.59 -20.18
N LYS A 105 6.36 13.51 -19.77
CA LYS A 105 5.99 12.13 -20.11
C LYS A 105 4.61 11.76 -19.54
N LEU A 106 4.36 12.05 -18.27
CA LEU A 106 3.07 11.80 -17.62
C LEU A 106 1.93 12.62 -18.24
N LEU A 107 2.17 13.90 -18.53
CA LEU A 107 1.17 14.75 -19.18
C LEU A 107 0.76 14.20 -20.56
N LYS A 108 1.74 13.75 -21.37
CA LYS A 108 1.46 13.10 -22.66
C LYS A 108 0.65 11.82 -22.47
N LYS A 109 1.03 10.96 -21.51
CA LYS A 109 0.31 9.73 -21.18
C LYS A 109 -1.15 10.02 -20.78
N TYR A 110 -1.35 10.98 -19.88
CA TYR A 110 -2.69 11.34 -19.40
C TYR A 110 -3.56 11.99 -20.47
N LYS A 111 -2.98 12.78 -21.38
CA LYS A 111 -3.73 13.33 -22.53
C LYS A 111 -4.29 12.22 -23.42
N ILE A 112 -3.47 11.22 -23.76
CA ILE A 112 -3.90 10.06 -24.56
C ILE A 112 -5.01 9.28 -23.83
N GLU A 113 -4.84 9.00 -22.54
CA GLU A 113 -5.84 8.30 -21.72
C GLU A 113 -7.16 9.09 -21.63
N TYR A 114 -7.07 10.41 -21.47
CA TYR A 114 -8.22 11.30 -21.39
C TYR A 114 -8.99 11.39 -22.71
N GLU A 115 -8.29 11.54 -23.84
CA GLU A 115 -8.90 11.52 -25.18
C GLU A 115 -9.59 10.19 -25.48
N ALA A 116 -8.95 9.07 -25.16
CA ALA A 116 -9.55 7.74 -25.30
C ALA A 116 -10.81 7.59 -24.42
N HIS A 117 -10.78 8.11 -23.20
CA HIS A 117 -11.93 8.11 -22.31
C HIS A 117 -13.09 8.96 -22.88
N LEU A 118 -12.80 10.17 -23.38
CA LEU A 118 -13.80 11.03 -24.02
C LEU A 118 -14.46 10.35 -25.23
N GLN A 119 -13.67 9.70 -26.09
CA GLN A 119 -14.20 8.94 -27.23
C GLN A 119 -15.08 7.75 -26.80
N ASN A 120 -14.72 7.07 -25.72
CA ASN A 120 -15.52 5.96 -25.18
C ASN A 120 -16.85 6.46 -24.61
N VAL A 121 -16.84 7.54 -23.84
CA VAL A 121 -18.06 8.17 -23.32
C VAL A 121 -18.96 8.65 -24.46
N GLN A 122 -18.39 9.23 -25.51
CA GLN A 122 -19.15 9.68 -26.68
C GLN A 122 -19.82 8.51 -27.41
N ARG A 123 -19.07 7.43 -27.69
CA ARG A 123 -19.62 6.20 -28.29
C ARG A 123 -20.73 5.58 -27.46
N GLN A 124 -20.60 5.59 -26.12
CA GLN A 124 -21.65 5.08 -25.23
C GLN A 124 -22.92 5.94 -25.29
N LYS A 125 -22.78 7.27 -25.30
CA LYS A 125 -23.93 8.18 -25.45
C LYS A 125 -24.65 7.99 -26.77
N GLU A 126 -23.91 7.85 -27.87
CA GLU A 126 -24.48 7.58 -29.21
C GLU A 126 -25.23 6.25 -29.25
N GLN A 127 -24.65 5.18 -28.70
CA GLN A 127 -25.35 3.88 -28.57
C GLN A 127 -26.60 3.96 -27.70
N GLN A 128 -26.57 4.73 -26.59
CA GLN A 128 -27.74 4.92 -25.73
C GLN A 128 -28.84 5.70 -26.45
N GLN A 129 -28.50 6.73 -27.21
CA GLN A 129 -29.47 7.49 -28.01
C GLN A 129 -30.11 6.64 -29.10
N LEU A 130 -29.33 5.84 -29.82
CA LEU A 130 -29.84 4.89 -30.82
C LEU A 130 -30.79 3.86 -30.18
N LYS A 131 -30.44 3.31 -29.01
CA LYS A 131 -31.31 2.39 -28.25
C LYS A 131 -32.58 3.07 -27.74
N ALA A 132 -32.51 4.34 -27.34
CA ALA A 132 -33.68 5.10 -26.89
C ALA A 132 -34.64 5.43 -28.04
N GLN A 133 -34.13 5.72 -29.23
CA GLN A 133 -34.93 5.95 -30.44
C GLN A 133 -35.58 4.65 -30.97
N GLN A 134 -34.96 3.50 -30.75
CA GLN A 134 -35.51 2.18 -31.11
C GLN A 134 -36.45 1.60 -30.05
N ARG A 135 -36.69 2.30 -28.94
CA ARG A 135 -37.60 1.84 -27.88
C ARG A 135 -39.06 2.06 -28.35
N PRO A 136 -39.90 1.02 -28.45
CA PRO A 136 -41.30 1.19 -28.87
C PRO A 136 -42.03 2.17 -27.94
N GLN A 137 -42.83 3.08 -28.51
CA GLN A 137 -43.69 3.95 -27.73
C GLN A 137 -44.63 3.09 -26.85
N PRO A 138 -44.91 3.48 -25.59
CA PRO A 138 -45.94 2.80 -24.81
C PRO A 138 -47.24 2.94 -25.58
N VAL A 139 -47.79 1.82 -26.03
CA VAL A 139 -49.10 1.77 -26.67
C VAL A 139 -50.09 2.40 -25.68
N ALA A 140 -50.68 3.53 -26.07
CA ALA A 140 -51.70 4.22 -25.29
C ALA A 140 -52.79 3.21 -24.87
N PRO A 141 -53.28 3.24 -23.61
CA PRO A 141 -54.32 2.31 -23.20
C PRO A 141 -55.59 2.59 -24.01
N GLN A 142 -55.92 1.67 -24.93
CA GLN A 142 -57.17 1.73 -25.69
C GLN A 142 -58.33 1.38 -24.75
N MET A 143 -59.15 2.39 -24.45
CA MET A 143 -60.49 2.23 -23.89
C MET A 143 -61.44 1.67 -24.94
N LYS A 144 -62.13 0.56 -24.65
CA LYS A 144 -63.50 0.20 -25.08
C LYS A 144 -64.10 -0.81 -24.07
N PRO A 145 -65.42 -1.07 -24.05
CA PRO A 145 -66.46 -0.32 -23.35
C PRO A 145 -67.11 -1.13 -22.21
N GLN A 146 -67.95 -0.45 -21.42
CA GLN A 146 -68.71 -0.97 -20.28
C GLN A 146 -69.69 -2.10 -20.65
N SER A 147 -69.72 -3.14 -19.83
CA SER A 147 -70.93 -3.90 -19.48
C SER A 147 -70.89 -4.24 -17.99
N ALA A 148 -71.80 -3.64 -17.23
CA ALA A 148 -72.06 -3.88 -15.80
C ALA A 148 -73.10 -5.02 -15.62
N PRO A 149 -73.59 -5.34 -14.39
CA PRO A 149 -72.95 -5.38 -13.06
C PRO A 149 -73.19 -6.73 -12.35
N ALA A 150 -72.38 -7.08 -11.35
CA ALA A 150 -72.85 -7.91 -10.23
C ALA A 150 -72.12 -7.54 -8.93
N GLU A 151 -72.90 -7.06 -7.98
CA GLU A 151 -72.54 -6.65 -6.63
C GLU A 151 -72.16 -7.84 -5.74
N ARG A 152 -71.20 -7.69 -4.82
CA ARG A 152 -71.47 -7.48 -3.38
C ARG A 152 -70.21 -7.38 -2.53
N ARG A 153 -70.26 -6.40 -1.63
CA ARG A 153 -69.38 -6.07 -0.50
C ARG A 153 -69.31 -7.18 0.56
N LEU A 154 -68.24 -7.15 1.36
CA LEU A 154 -68.19 -6.84 2.83
C LEU A 154 -66.78 -7.25 3.34
N THR A 155 -65.82 -6.35 3.58
CA THR A 155 -65.53 -5.58 4.82
C THR A 155 -65.50 -6.37 6.13
N ALA A 156 -64.32 -6.52 6.72
CA ALA A 156 -63.94 -6.36 8.14
C ALA A 156 -62.51 -6.94 8.28
N GLY A 157 -61.46 -6.29 8.78
CA GLY A 157 -61.37 -5.22 9.76
C GLY A 157 -60.68 -5.78 11.01
N LYS A 158 -59.37 -5.44 11.18
CA LYS A 158 -58.59 -5.28 12.44
C LYS A 158 -58.60 -6.48 13.43
N SER A 159 -57.56 -6.84 14.17
CA SER A 159 -56.45 -6.13 14.80
C SER A 159 -55.61 -7.16 15.56
N ASP A 160 -54.31 -6.87 15.65
CA ASP A 160 -53.47 -6.93 16.85
C ASP A 160 -53.16 -8.24 17.62
N LEU A 161 -51.83 -8.38 17.77
CA LEU A 161 -51.07 -8.69 18.97
C LEU A 161 -50.83 -10.15 19.39
N ALA A 162 -49.54 -10.49 19.27
CA ALA A 162 -48.66 -10.95 20.34
C ALA A 162 -48.96 -12.28 21.04
N ASN A 163 -48.11 -13.27 20.77
CA ASN A 163 -47.11 -13.84 21.70
C ASN A 163 -46.66 -15.18 21.10
N GLN A 164 -45.41 -15.33 20.69
CA GLN A 164 -44.25 -15.71 21.52
C GLN A 164 -44.40 -17.05 22.27
N VAL A 165 -43.38 -17.88 22.02
CA VAL A 165 -42.84 -19.00 22.81
C VAL A 165 -43.27 -20.42 22.41
N ALA A 166 -42.32 -21.03 21.69
CA ALA A 166 -41.76 -22.38 21.84
C ALA A 166 -42.67 -23.61 21.90
N ILE A 167 -42.29 -24.65 21.14
CA ILE A 167 -41.78 -25.94 21.62
C ILE A 167 -41.68 -26.88 20.40
N VAL A 168 -40.46 -27.34 20.10
CA VAL A 168 -40.20 -28.59 19.36
C VAL A 168 -40.23 -29.71 20.42
N PRO A 169 -40.83 -30.89 20.18
CA PRO A 169 -40.19 -31.97 19.39
C PRO A 169 -41.26 -32.79 18.61
N ALA A 170 -41.03 -33.81 17.78
CA ALA A 170 -40.02 -34.84 17.67
C ALA A 170 -40.13 -35.48 16.26
N LEU A 171 -39.03 -36.07 15.78
CA LEU A 171 -39.03 -37.15 14.77
C LEU A 171 -39.26 -38.49 15.49
N PRO A 172 -39.82 -39.52 14.82
CA PRO A 172 -38.94 -40.52 14.22
C PRO A 172 -39.38 -41.07 12.85
N ASP A 173 -38.45 -41.83 12.29
CA ASP A 173 -38.30 -42.44 10.97
C ASP A 173 -39.47 -43.32 10.49
N ASP A 174 -39.67 -43.40 9.16
CA ASP A 174 -39.38 -44.64 8.42
C ASP A 174 -39.48 -44.47 6.89
N ASP A 175 -38.50 -45.07 6.22
CA ASP A 175 -38.26 -45.21 4.78
C ASP A 175 -39.44 -45.80 4.00
N ILE A 176 -39.81 -45.22 2.84
CA ILE A 176 -40.08 -45.98 1.59
C ILE A 176 -39.77 -45.10 0.34
N LEU A 177 -38.95 -45.67 -0.56
CA LEU A 177 -38.51 -45.20 -1.88
C LEU A 177 -39.64 -44.91 -2.89
N TYR A 178 -39.50 -43.86 -3.70
CA TYR A 178 -39.97 -43.82 -5.11
C TYR A 178 -39.00 -42.99 -6.00
N PRO A 179 -38.83 -43.33 -7.30
CA PRO A 179 -37.78 -42.84 -8.19
C PRO A 179 -38.13 -41.51 -8.92
N PRO A 180 -37.15 -40.84 -9.56
CA PRO A 180 -37.27 -39.42 -9.94
C PRO A 180 -37.78 -39.22 -11.38
N PRO A 181 -38.46 -38.09 -11.67
CA PRO A 181 -38.59 -37.60 -13.04
C PRO A 181 -37.81 -36.30 -13.28
N LEU A 182 -36.88 -36.42 -14.25
CA LEU A 182 -36.55 -35.46 -15.33
C LEU A 182 -36.08 -34.04 -14.96
N THR A 183 -34.76 -33.86 -14.97
CA THR A 183 -34.07 -32.57 -14.99
C THR A 183 -34.02 -32.01 -16.42
N VAL A 184 -34.64 -30.85 -16.64
CA VAL A 184 -34.49 -30.08 -17.89
C VAL A 184 -33.18 -29.29 -17.82
N GLN A 185 -32.26 -29.58 -18.75
CA GLN A 185 -31.00 -28.85 -18.92
C GLN A 185 -31.25 -27.53 -19.66
N VAL A 186 -30.80 -26.41 -19.09
CA VAL A 186 -30.70 -25.11 -19.78
C VAL A 186 -29.24 -24.90 -20.18
N PRO A 187 -28.91 -24.68 -21.47
CA PRO A 187 -27.52 -24.41 -21.88
C PRO A 187 -27.10 -22.99 -21.45
N SER A 188 -26.01 -22.88 -20.69
CA SER A 188 -25.30 -21.62 -20.43
C SER A 188 -24.08 -21.55 -21.34
N GLU A 189 -24.24 -21.00 -22.55
CA GLU A 189 -23.09 -20.63 -23.39
C GLU A 189 -22.63 -19.21 -23.02
N LYS A 190 -21.47 -19.13 -22.36
CA LYS A 190 -20.68 -17.89 -22.31
C LYS A 190 -19.88 -17.80 -23.61
N PRO A 191 -19.73 -16.62 -24.24
CA PRO A 191 -18.93 -16.50 -25.45
C PRO A 191 -17.46 -16.83 -25.16
N LEU A 192 -16.94 -17.87 -25.83
CA LEU A 192 -15.52 -18.22 -25.84
C LEU A 192 -14.77 -17.18 -26.68
N PHE A 193 -14.01 -16.31 -26.02
CA PHE A 193 -13.04 -15.46 -26.70
C PHE A 193 -11.72 -16.22 -26.83
N ASP A 194 -11.32 -16.53 -28.06
CA ASP A 194 -10.00 -17.08 -28.40
C ASP A 194 -8.91 -16.02 -28.16
N ARG A 195 -7.93 -16.37 -27.30
CA ARG A 195 -6.83 -15.50 -26.87
C ARG A 195 -5.52 -15.77 -27.61
N SER A 196 -5.54 -16.58 -28.68
CA SER A 196 -4.33 -17.06 -29.37
C SER A 196 -3.53 -15.98 -30.11
N ASN A 197 -4.06 -14.77 -30.26
CA ASN A 197 -3.39 -13.67 -30.98
C ASN A 197 -2.91 -12.51 -30.08
N LYS A 198 -2.76 -12.73 -28.77
CA LYS A 198 -2.16 -11.72 -27.88
C LYS A 198 -0.63 -11.92 -27.82
N PRO A 199 0.21 -10.91 -28.09
CA PRO A 199 1.66 -11.09 -28.08
C PRO A 199 2.14 -11.48 -26.67
N ALA A 200 2.75 -12.66 -26.57
CA ALA A 200 3.09 -13.34 -25.33
C ALA A 200 4.39 -12.82 -24.65
N SER A 201 4.90 -11.62 -24.98
CA SER A 201 6.16 -11.11 -24.43
C SER A 201 6.04 -10.19 -23.20
N LEU A 202 4.84 -10.00 -22.63
CA LEU A 202 4.62 -9.14 -21.46
C LEU A 202 4.17 -9.88 -20.18
N LEU A 203 4.20 -11.22 -20.15
CA LEU A 203 3.57 -12.03 -19.10
C LEU A 203 4.54 -12.83 -18.21
N ASN A 204 5.70 -12.26 -17.88
CA ASN A 204 6.55 -12.81 -16.83
C ASN A 204 6.33 -12.18 -15.44
N SER A 205 5.36 -11.29 -15.27
CA SER A 205 4.96 -10.84 -13.94
C SER A 205 3.96 -11.82 -13.34
N GLN A 206 4.40 -12.58 -12.33
CA GLN A 206 3.46 -13.14 -11.36
C GLN A 206 2.50 -12.01 -10.89
N PRO A 207 1.21 -12.28 -10.65
CA PRO A 207 0.30 -11.24 -10.18
C PRO A 207 0.86 -10.65 -8.88
N LEU A 208 1.30 -9.39 -8.95
CA LEU A 208 1.84 -8.66 -7.80
C LEU A 208 0.75 -8.58 -6.74
N ARG A 209 1.00 -9.14 -5.54
CA ARG A 209 0.06 -9.08 -4.42
C ARG A 209 -0.07 -7.62 -4.00
N HIS A 210 -1.29 -7.07 -4.02
CA HIS A 210 -1.55 -5.65 -3.77
C HIS A 210 -0.80 -4.67 -4.70
N GLY A 211 -0.28 -5.14 -5.84
CA GLY A 211 0.53 -4.32 -6.76
C GLY A 211 1.96 -4.05 -6.28
N LEU A 212 2.41 -4.72 -5.21
CA LEU A 212 3.76 -4.57 -4.64
C LEU A 212 4.77 -5.55 -5.23
N ARG A 213 6.02 -5.10 -5.40
CA ARG A 213 7.15 -5.99 -5.73
C ARG A 213 7.38 -7.02 -4.61
N PRO A 214 7.76 -8.26 -4.96
CA PRO A 214 8.18 -9.21 -3.95
C PRO A 214 9.48 -8.75 -3.27
N VAL A 215 9.55 -8.94 -1.96
CA VAL A 215 10.74 -8.71 -1.15
C VAL A 215 11.29 -10.07 -0.72
N ILE A 216 12.49 -10.40 -1.18
CA ILE A 216 13.19 -11.64 -0.85
C ILE A 216 13.88 -11.47 0.51
N VAL A 217 13.50 -12.33 1.45
CA VAL A 217 14.03 -12.38 2.82
C VAL A 217 14.90 -13.63 2.97
N PRO A 218 16.23 -13.50 3.17
CA PRO A 218 17.09 -14.66 3.40
C PRO A 218 16.66 -15.46 4.64
N ALA A 219 16.51 -16.78 4.52
CA ALA A 219 16.04 -17.63 5.63
C ALA A 219 16.93 -17.54 6.89
N LYS A 220 18.24 -17.33 6.70
CA LYS A 220 19.21 -17.18 7.80
C LYS A 220 19.12 -15.84 8.54
N LEU A 221 18.42 -14.85 7.98
CA LEU A 221 18.38 -13.49 8.52
C LEU A 221 17.87 -13.47 9.97
N ILE A 222 16.78 -14.19 10.25
CA ILE A 222 16.15 -14.21 11.57
C ILE A 222 17.09 -14.82 12.61
N HIS A 223 17.72 -15.95 12.28
CA HIS A 223 18.65 -16.63 13.16
C HIS A 223 19.87 -15.74 13.48
N GLU A 224 20.52 -15.18 12.47
CA GLU A 224 21.69 -14.29 12.66
C GLU A 224 21.33 -13.05 13.50
N PHE A 225 20.14 -12.48 13.28
CA PHE A 225 19.67 -11.36 14.08
C PHE A 225 19.45 -11.73 15.55
N LEU A 226 18.79 -12.87 15.82
CA LEU A 226 18.52 -13.33 17.18
C LEU A 226 19.82 -13.64 17.94
N VAL A 227 20.84 -14.18 17.29
CA VAL A 227 22.17 -14.38 17.89
C VAL A 227 22.78 -13.03 18.36
N LEU A 228 22.62 -11.96 17.56
CA LEU A 228 23.11 -10.63 17.93
C LEU A 228 22.25 -9.91 18.98
N ALA A 229 20.98 -10.30 19.11
CA ALA A 229 20.02 -9.75 20.06
C ALA A 229 19.99 -10.48 21.40
N ASP A 230 20.49 -11.72 21.47
CA ASP A 230 20.36 -12.66 22.60
C ASP A 230 20.60 -12.02 23.98
N ARG A 231 21.73 -11.31 24.14
CA ARG A 231 22.08 -10.63 25.41
C ARG A 231 21.00 -9.64 25.86
N ASN A 232 20.45 -8.87 24.92
CA ASN A 232 19.40 -7.90 25.19
C ASN A 232 18.07 -8.63 25.46
N THR A 233 17.75 -9.65 24.67
CA THR A 233 16.55 -10.47 24.83
C THR A 233 16.48 -11.11 26.22
N ILE A 234 17.57 -11.70 26.72
CA ILE A 234 17.67 -12.26 28.08
C ILE A 234 17.44 -11.17 29.13
N SER A 235 17.91 -9.96 28.86
CA SER A 235 17.73 -8.79 29.73
C SER A 235 16.37 -8.10 29.58
N ASN A 236 15.42 -8.71 28.86
CA ASN A 236 14.12 -8.15 28.51
C ASN A 236 14.23 -6.76 27.88
N LYS A 237 15.16 -6.60 26.93
CA LYS A 237 15.34 -5.39 26.13
C LYS A 237 15.19 -5.71 24.65
N GLU A 238 14.44 -4.87 23.95
CA GLU A 238 14.33 -4.96 22.49
C GLU A 238 15.68 -4.65 21.83
N THR A 239 15.90 -5.27 20.69
CA THR A 239 16.98 -4.95 19.74
C THR A 239 16.34 -4.72 18.39
N CYS A 240 16.87 -3.78 17.62
CA CYS A 240 16.42 -3.43 16.29
C CYS A 240 17.58 -3.45 15.28
N GLY A 241 17.25 -3.69 14.02
CA GLY A 241 18.18 -3.72 12.88
C GLY A 241 17.51 -3.19 11.63
N ILE A 242 18.33 -2.72 10.69
CA ILE A 242 17.88 -2.15 9.42
C ILE A 242 18.11 -3.19 8.32
N LEU A 243 17.05 -3.42 7.54
CA LEU A 243 17.07 -4.32 6.40
C LEU A 243 17.52 -3.51 5.19
N ALA A 244 18.70 -3.81 4.67
CA ALA A 244 19.28 -3.11 3.54
C ALA A 244 19.51 -4.10 2.38
N GLY A 245 19.33 -3.61 1.16
CA GLY A 245 19.28 -4.50 0.01
C GLY A 245 19.46 -3.81 -1.32
N LYS A 246 19.18 -4.58 -2.37
CA LYS A 246 19.26 -4.13 -3.76
C LYS A 246 18.01 -4.54 -4.50
N LEU A 247 17.65 -3.77 -5.52
CA LEU A 247 16.67 -4.17 -6.50
C LEU A 247 17.34 -5.04 -7.57
N SER A 248 16.77 -6.20 -7.87
CA SER A 248 17.21 -7.07 -8.95
C SER A 248 16.02 -7.74 -9.62
N GLN A 249 15.91 -7.62 -10.95
CA GLN A 249 14.86 -8.27 -11.75
C GLN A 249 13.43 -8.03 -11.24
N ASP A 250 13.10 -6.78 -10.91
CA ASP A 250 11.79 -6.37 -10.35
C ASP A 250 11.45 -7.01 -8.99
N LYS A 251 12.48 -7.49 -8.27
CA LYS A 251 12.38 -8.00 -6.91
C LYS A 251 13.33 -7.24 -6.00
N LEU A 252 12.89 -6.94 -4.80
CA LEU A 252 13.73 -6.34 -3.77
C LEU A 252 14.40 -7.47 -3.00
N VAL A 253 15.73 -7.50 -2.94
CA VAL A 253 16.47 -8.57 -2.25
C VAL A 253 17.17 -7.98 -1.04
N ILE A 254 16.80 -8.46 0.15
CA ILE A 254 17.52 -8.12 1.38
C ILE A 254 18.85 -8.86 1.33
N THR A 255 19.95 -8.09 1.36
CA THR A 255 21.32 -8.63 1.28
C THR A 255 22.15 -8.28 2.50
N HIS A 256 21.74 -7.26 3.26
CA HIS A 256 22.45 -6.77 4.42
C HIS A 256 21.52 -6.60 5.62
N LEU A 257 21.98 -7.05 6.79
CA LEU A 257 21.38 -6.75 8.09
C LEU A 257 22.35 -5.80 8.81
N LEU A 258 21.93 -4.55 8.98
CA LEU A 258 22.73 -3.53 9.66
C LEU A 258 22.17 -3.33 11.07
N VAL A 259 22.95 -3.65 12.11
CA VAL A 259 22.55 -3.46 13.50
C VAL A 259 23.20 -2.16 14.00
N PRO A 260 22.47 -1.03 14.01
CA PRO A 260 23.05 0.26 14.40
C PRO A 260 23.34 0.30 15.90
N GLU A 261 24.16 1.28 16.32
CA GLU A 261 24.13 1.75 17.71
C GLU A 261 22.68 2.05 18.10
N GLN A 262 22.27 1.66 19.30
CA GLN A 262 20.86 1.71 19.68
C GLN A 262 20.66 1.61 21.20
N ASN A 263 19.54 2.14 21.67
CA ASN A 263 19.08 2.00 23.04
C ASN A 263 17.73 1.27 23.07
N GLY A 264 17.71 0.07 23.67
CA GLY A 264 16.51 -0.74 23.84
C GLY A 264 15.94 -0.69 25.26
N THR A 265 14.62 -0.57 25.36
CA THR A 265 13.79 -0.80 26.54
C THR A 265 13.00 -2.10 26.36
N PRO A 266 12.18 -2.55 27.34
CA PRO A 266 11.33 -3.74 27.15
C PRO A 266 10.25 -3.63 26.07
N ASP A 267 9.96 -2.40 25.61
CA ASP A 267 8.81 -2.02 24.80
C ASP A 267 9.15 -1.04 23.66
N SER A 268 10.44 -0.72 23.47
CA SER A 268 10.89 0.13 22.37
C SER A 268 12.39 -0.04 22.08
N CYS A 269 12.79 0.27 20.85
CA CYS A 269 14.19 0.38 20.45
C CYS A 269 14.41 1.67 19.66
N THR A 270 15.42 2.45 20.04
CA THR A 270 15.77 3.69 19.34
C THR A 270 17.17 3.60 18.76
N THR A 271 17.28 3.79 17.45
CA THR A 271 18.58 3.85 16.75
C THR A 271 19.34 5.11 17.14
N GLN A 272 20.64 4.98 17.27
CA GLN A 272 21.60 6.05 17.52
C GLN A 272 22.59 6.09 16.34
N ASN A 273 23.29 7.21 16.19
CA ASN A 273 24.36 7.36 15.19
C ASN A 273 23.95 6.95 13.76
N GLU A 274 22.79 7.44 13.30
CA GLU A 274 22.27 7.18 11.94
C GLU A 274 23.25 7.62 10.82
N GLU A 275 24.27 8.42 11.12
CA GLU A 275 25.28 8.84 10.15
C GLU A 275 26.14 7.67 9.67
N ALA A 276 26.56 6.80 10.59
CA ALA A 276 27.36 5.63 10.27
C ALA A 276 26.57 4.63 9.42
N LEU A 277 25.29 4.43 9.74
CA LEU A 277 24.37 3.61 8.97
C LEU A 277 24.24 4.13 7.53
N PHE A 278 23.96 5.43 7.38
CA PHE A 278 23.83 6.07 6.07
C PHE A 278 25.12 5.98 5.25
N ALA A 279 26.28 6.26 5.87
CA ALA A 279 27.57 6.19 5.20
C ALA A 279 27.89 4.76 4.70
N PHE A 280 27.51 3.74 5.48
CA PHE A 280 27.64 2.35 5.06
C PHE A 280 26.74 2.04 3.86
N GLN A 281 25.46 2.44 3.91
CA GLN A 281 24.53 2.21 2.81
C GLN A 281 24.96 2.90 1.51
N ASP A 282 25.43 4.15 1.60
CA ASP A 282 25.95 4.91 0.45
C ASP A 282 27.16 4.22 -0.19
N LYS A 283 28.12 3.79 0.65
CA LYS A 283 29.34 3.13 0.19
C LYS A 283 29.08 1.85 -0.61
N PHE A 284 28.03 1.10 -0.26
CA PHE A 284 27.71 -0.19 -0.89
C PHE A 284 26.51 -0.13 -1.85
N ASP A 285 25.99 1.07 -2.09
CA ASP A 285 24.79 1.34 -2.90
C ASP A 285 23.61 0.46 -2.48
N LEU A 286 23.26 0.56 -1.19
CA LEU A 286 22.18 -0.19 -0.57
C LEU A 286 20.97 0.70 -0.35
N ILE A 287 19.79 0.16 -0.65
CA ILE A 287 18.51 0.79 -0.33
C ILE A 287 17.91 0.18 0.94
N THR A 288 17.23 1.01 1.74
CA THR A 288 16.52 0.55 2.94
C THR A 288 15.23 -0.14 2.55
N LEU A 289 15.10 -1.43 2.88
CA LEU A 289 13.95 -2.28 2.56
C LEU A 289 13.01 -2.50 3.75
N GLY A 290 13.34 -1.96 4.91
CA GLY A 290 12.56 -2.14 6.13
C GLY A 290 13.44 -2.24 7.37
N TRP A 291 12.89 -2.83 8.40
CA TRP A 291 13.54 -3.00 9.69
C TRP A 291 13.07 -4.27 10.39
N ILE A 292 13.86 -4.73 11.35
CA ILE A 292 13.61 -5.93 12.15
C ILE A 292 13.81 -5.59 13.62
N HIS A 293 12.95 -6.09 14.50
CA HIS A 293 13.15 -5.99 15.94
C HIS A 293 12.65 -7.21 16.71
N THR A 294 13.05 -7.30 17.97
CA THR A 294 12.62 -8.36 18.89
C THR A 294 11.52 -7.87 19.82
N HIS A 295 10.52 -8.70 20.07
CA HIS A 295 9.66 -8.67 21.25
C HIS A 295 10.14 -9.76 22.23
N PRO A 296 10.97 -9.45 23.25
CA PRO A 296 11.59 -10.48 24.09
C PRO A 296 10.59 -11.39 24.81
N THR A 297 9.46 -10.84 25.23
CA THR A 297 8.45 -11.54 26.05
C THR A 297 7.06 -11.58 25.44
N GLN A 298 6.79 -10.77 24.41
CA GLN A 298 5.48 -10.62 23.79
C GLN A 298 5.38 -11.44 22.49
N THR A 299 4.16 -11.59 21.96
CA THR A 299 3.94 -12.20 20.63
C THR A 299 4.38 -11.24 19.52
N ALA A 300 4.50 -11.75 18.28
CA ALA A 300 4.80 -10.91 17.13
C ALA A 300 3.56 -10.14 16.65
N PHE A 301 3.57 -8.81 16.83
CA PHE A 301 2.59 -7.85 16.34
C PHE A 301 3.24 -6.47 16.19
N LEU A 302 2.58 -5.48 15.59
CA LEU A 302 3.05 -4.09 15.60
C LEU A 302 2.40 -3.32 16.75
N SER A 303 3.20 -2.87 17.70
CA SER A 303 2.79 -1.95 18.75
C SER A 303 2.47 -0.56 18.19
N SER A 304 1.89 0.33 19.00
CA SER A 304 1.64 1.72 18.58
C SER A 304 2.93 2.44 18.12
N VAL A 305 4.05 2.20 18.81
CA VAL A 305 5.36 2.77 18.46
C VAL A 305 5.86 2.18 17.14
N ASP A 306 5.64 0.89 16.91
CA ASP A 306 6.04 0.22 15.68
C ASP A 306 5.24 0.71 14.47
N LEU A 307 3.94 0.96 14.64
CA LEU A 307 3.08 1.52 13.59
C LEU A 307 3.61 2.87 13.09
N HIS A 308 3.93 3.77 14.03
CA HIS A 308 4.49 5.08 13.71
C HIS A 308 5.89 4.98 13.09
N THR A 309 6.74 4.12 13.63
CA THR A 309 8.07 3.84 13.07
C THR A 309 7.94 3.36 11.63
N HIS A 310 7.14 2.33 11.40
CA HIS A 310 7.00 1.70 10.10
C HIS A 310 6.29 2.57 9.06
N CYS A 311 5.37 3.45 9.48
CA CYS A 311 4.71 4.42 8.59
C CYS A 311 5.72 5.23 7.78
N SER A 312 6.80 5.70 8.42
CA SER A 312 7.84 6.47 7.74
C SER A 312 8.57 5.66 6.65
N TYR A 313 8.88 4.39 6.94
CA TYR A 313 9.49 3.48 5.96
C TYR A 313 8.56 3.21 4.79
N GLN A 314 7.28 2.92 5.06
CA GLN A 314 6.33 2.55 4.01
C GLN A 314 5.89 3.73 3.14
N LEU A 315 5.88 4.95 3.68
CA LEU A 315 5.69 6.18 2.90
C LEU A 315 6.84 6.45 1.91
N MET A 316 8.05 5.99 2.22
CA MET A 316 9.20 6.11 1.31
C MET A 316 9.26 4.92 0.35
N MET A 317 9.03 3.71 0.86
CA MET A 317 9.07 2.45 0.12
C MET A 317 7.80 1.64 0.41
N PRO A 318 6.81 1.59 -0.50
CA PRO A 318 5.55 0.86 -0.29
C PRO A 318 5.75 -0.62 0.06
N GLU A 319 6.81 -1.24 -0.43
CA GLU A 319 7.16 -2.63 -0.13
C GLU A 319 7.90 -2.84 1.19
N ALA A 320 8.19 -1.79 1.97
CA ALA A 320 8.96 -1.91 3.20
C ALA A 320 8.37 -2.96 4.15
N LEU A 321 9.25 -3.73 4.80
CA LEU A 321 8.86 -4.75 5.78
C LEU A 321 9.18 -4.31 7.22
N ALA A 322 8.27 -4.60 8.14
CA ALA A 322 8.54 -4.61 9.58
C ALA A 322 8.57 -6.07 10.05
N ILE A 323 9.76 -6.61 10.34
CA ILE A 323 9.92 -7.99 10.81
C ILE A 323 9.96 -7.98 12.34
N VAL A 324 9.06 -8.72 12.97
CA VAL A 324 8.98 -8.82 14.44
C VAL A 324 9.33 -10.24 14.85
N CYS A 325 10.38 -10.39 15.65
CA CYS A 325 10.82 -11.67 16.19
C CYS A 325 10.31 -11.82 17.63
N ALA A 326 9.59 -12.90 17.93
CA ALA A 326 9.10 -13.21 19.26
C ALA A 326 9.77 -14.51 19.78
N PRO A 327 11.02 -14.42 20.28
CA PRO A 327 11.83 -15.59 20.65
C PRO A 327 11.18 -16.47 21.72
N ARG A 328 10.39 -15.90 22.62
CA ARG A 328 9.63 -16.69 23.63
C ARG A 328 8.61 -17.65 23.01
N TYR A 329 8.13 -17.33 21.81
CA TYR A 329 7.13 -18.11 21.07
C TYR A 329 7.75 -18.85 19.88
N ASP A 330 9.09 -18.82 19.76
CA ASP A 330 9.86 -19.42 18.66
C ASP A 330 9.28 -19.10 17.27
N ASN A 331 8.88 -17.83 17.07
CA ASN A 331 8.31 -17.40 15.81
C ASN A 331 8.72 -15.96 15.45
N TYR A 332 8.48 -15.63 14.19
CA TYR A 332 8.59 -14.27 13.66
C TYR A 332 7.48 -14.02 12.66
N ARG A 333 7.16 -12.75 12.41
CA ARG A 333 6.19 -12.33 11.40
C ARG A 333 6.71 -11.12 10.63
N CYS A 334 6.37 -11.06 9.35
CA CYS A 334 6.64 -9.89 8.50
C CYS A 334 5.34 -9.10 8.35
N PHE A 335 5.36 -7.82 8.68
CA PHE A 335 4.20 -6.94 8.61
C PHE A 335 4.40 -5.77 7.66
N CYS A 336 3.28 -5.23 7.18
CA CYS A 336 3.19 -3.89 6.59
C CYS A 336 1.90 -3.20 7.08
N LEU A 337 1.85 -1.86 7.01
CA LEU A 337 0.59 -1.13 7.21
C LEU A 337 -0.38 -1.44 6.08
N THR A 338 -1.68 -1.48 6.40
CA THR A 338 -2.72 -1.67 5.40
C THR A 338 -2.74 -0.48 4.43
N HIS A 339 -2.73 -0.80 3.14
CA HIS A 339 -2.54 0.17 2.06
C HIS A 339 -3.75 1.10 1.86
N ASP A 340 -4.94 0.58 2.12
CA ASP A 340 -6.23 1.24 1.96
C ASP A 340 -6.61 2.15 3.14
N TYR A 341 -6.15 1.80 4.34
CA TYR A 341 -6.54 2.49 5.58
C TYR A 341 -5.37 2.87 6.48
N GLY A 342 -4.59 1.88 6.95
CA GLY A 342 -3.64 2.04 8.04
C GLY A 342 -2.53 3.05 7.77
N LEU A 343 -1.96 3.03 6.56
CA LEU A 343 -0.93 3.99 6.16
C LEU A 343 -1.43 5.43 6.25
N ARG A 344 -2.63 5.71 5.70
CA ARG A 344 -3.25 7.04 5.76
C ARG A 344 -3.64 7.42 7.17
N TYR A 345 -4.13 6.46 7.97
CA TYR A 345 -4.55 6.71 9.34
C TYR A 345 -3.37 7.13 10.22
N ILE A 346 -2.28 6.34 10.22
CA ILE A 346 -1.09 6.64 11.03
C ILE A 346 -0.40 7.91 10.55
N ALA A 347 -0.29 8.14 9.23
CA ALA A 347 0.29 9.37 8.69
C ALA A 347 -0.46 10.64 9.12
N ASN A 348 -1.76 10.55 9.38
CA ASN A 348 -2.61 11.67 9.85
C ASN A 348 -2.90 11.62 11.35
N CYS A 349 -2.19 10.80 12.11
CA CYS A 349 -2.39 10.71 13.55
C CYS A 349 -2.09 12.07 14.21
N PRO A 350 -3.02 12.61 15.03
CA PRO A 350 -2.84 13.93 15.65
C PRO A 350 -1.82 13.92 16.80
N ILE A 351 -1.55 12.74 17.38
CA ILE A 351 -0.63 12.57 18.50
C ILE A 351 0.73 12.15 17.95
N LYS A 352 1.69 13.09 17.96
CA LYS A 352 3.03 12.83 17.41
C LYS A 352 4.03 12.23 18.40
N ASN A 353 3.80 12.44 19.70
CA ASN A 353 4.75 12.06 20.75
C ASN A 353 4.06 11.28 21.87
N GLY A 354 4.82 10.36 22.47
CA GLY A 354 4.36 9.55 23.60
C GLY A 354 3.51 8.35 23.21
N PHE A 355 3.39 7.42 24.14
CA PHE A 355 2.61 6.20 23.95
C PHE A 355 1.11 6.53 23.96
N HIS A 356 0.42 6.15 22.88
CA HIS A 356 -1.02 6.29 22.77
C HIS A 356 -1.62 5.08 22.03
N PRO A 357 -2.82 4.62 22.42
CA PRO A 357 -3.46 3.48 21.76
C PRO A 357 -4.02 3.88 20.39
N HIS A 358 -4.13 2.89 19.50
CA HIS A 358 -4.79 3.00 18.21
C HIS A 358 -5.98 2.01 18.13
N PRO A 359 -6.99 2.27 17.30
CA PRO A 359 -8.10 1.33 17.11
C PRO A 359 -7.60 0.03 16.48
N SER A 360 -8.13 -1.09 16.97
CA SER A 360 -7.84 -2.42 16.40
C SER A 360 -8.64 -2.71 15.13
N GLU A 361 -9.77 -2.02 14.94
CA GLU A 361 -10.70 -2.23 13.82
C GLU A 361 -11.08 -0.89 13.16
N PRO A 362 -10.96 -0.76 11.83
CA PRO A 362 -10.36 -1.74 10.91
C PRO A 362 -8.84 -1.88 11.14
N PRO A 363 -8.24 -3.03 10.79
CA PRO A 363 -6.84 -3.31 11.09
C PRO A 363 -5.89 -2.32 10.41
N LEU A 364 -4.96 -1.78 11.19
CA LEU A 364 -3.97 -0.80 10.74
C LEU A 364 -2.75 -1.43 10.06
N PHE A 365 -2.53 -2.71 10.31
CA PHE A 365 -1.43 -3.48 9.74
C PHE A 365 -1.91 -4.89 9.35
N MET A 366 -1.15 -5.52 8.48
CA MET A 366 -1.41 -6.86 7.96
C MET A 366 -0.11 -7.62 7.80
N GLU A 367 -0.20 -8.94 7.64
CA GLU A 367 0.94 -9.76 7.26
C GLU A 367 1.38 -9.39 5.83
N ALA A 368 2.68 -9.19 5.64
CA ALA A 368 3.25 -8.74 4.38
C ALA A 368 3.29 -9.90 3.38
N GLU A 369 2.22 -10.08 2.62
CA GLU A 369 2.12 -11.17 1.64
C GLU A 369 3.14 -11.10 0.50
N HIS A 370 3.75 -9.92 0.27
CA HIS A 370 4.81 -9.71 -0.70
C HIS A 370 6.20 -10.10 -0.17
N ALA A 371 6.33 -10.50 1.10
CA ALA A 371 7.56 -11.07 1.64
C ALA A 371 7.70 -12.55 1.23
N ILE A 372 8.84 -12.91 0.62
CA ILE A 372 9.13 -14.28 0.17
C ILE A 372 10.43 -14.72 0.82
N VAL A 373 10.36 -15.77 1.65
CA VAL A 373 11.56 -16.36 2.25
C VAL A 373 12.32 -17.18 1.21
N ASP A 374 13.63 -16.99 1.15
CA ASP A 374 14.52 -17.75 0.27
C ASP A 374 15.67 -18.39 1.05
N ASP A 375 15.83 -19.70 0.88
CA ASP A 375 16.84 -20.51 1.57
C ASP A 375 18.23 -20.38 0.94
N GLN A 376 18.31 -19.96 -0.32
CA GLN A 376 19.57 -19.88 -1.06
C GLN A 376 20.27 -18.53 -0.93
N SER A 377 19.52 -17.47 -0.62
CA SER A 377 20.04 -16.12 -0.47
C SER A 377 20.99 -16.00 0.73
N PHE A 378 22.11 -15.29 0.50
CA PHE A 378 23.08 -14.95 1.54
C PHE A 378 22.72 -13.63 2.24
N ILE A 379 23.09 -13.50 3.52
CA ILE A 379 22.90 -12.29 4.31
C ILE A 379 24.24 -11.80 4.86
N HIS A 380 24.63 -10.56 4.56
CA HIS A 380 25.78 -9.89 5.16
C HIS A 380 25.36 -9.17 6.43
N VAL A 381 25.87 -9.61 7.57
CA VAL A 381 25.53 -9.04 8.88
C VAL A 381 26.61 -8.05 9.30
N VAL A 382 26.20 -6.83 9.65
CA VAL A 382 27.08 -5.74 10.07
C VAL A 382 26.61 -5.21 11.40
N ASP A 383 27.37 -5.47 12.46
CA ASP A 383 27.10 -4.96 13.80
C ASP A 383 27.86 -3.65 14.02
N LEU A 384 27.17 -2.52 13.91
CA LEU A 384 27.72 -1.17 14.08
C LEU A 384 27.74 -0.72 15.55
N ARG A 385 27.34 -1.57 16.49
CA ARG A 385 27.40 -1.28 17.93
C ARG A 385 28.83 -1.43 18.51
N LYS A 386 29.78 -1.91 17.70
CA LYS A 386 31.13 -2.33 18.11
C LYS A 386 32.22 -1.45 17.54
#